data_AF-A0A9D0ZSV7-F1
#
_entry.id   AF-A0A9D0ZSV7-F1
#
_cell.length_a   1.000
_cell.length_b   1.000
_cell.length_c   1.000
_cell.angle_alpha   90.00
_cell.angle_beta   90.00
_cell.angle_gamma   90.00
#
_symmetry.space_group_name_H-M   'P 1'
#
loop_
_entity.id
_entity.type
_entity.pdbx_description
1 polymer ?
#
loop_
_entity_poly.entity_id
_entity_poly.type
_entity_poly.pdbx_seq_one_letter_code
_entity_poly.pdbx_strand_id
1 'polypeptide(L)'
;MDIKNNTLTRHTFRELLLQEFGIAIGEKESDKIELAESCIEIYNSMEAFYEKTGWDKDNPEQSSPEYLKQNHICRNIQGRIWYFSRIRWEEGLKRLLAEKETKN
;
A
#
# COMPACT_ATOMS: atom_id res chain seq x y z
N MET A 1 12.06 -7.87 -6.87
CA MET A 1 11.88 -6.67 -7.70
C MET A 1 12.39 -5.52 -6.88
N ASP A 2 13.59 -5.05 -7.17
CA ASP A 2 14.21 -3.92 -6.47
C ASP A 2 13.59 -2.61 -6.97
N ILE A 3 12.53 -2.17 -6.28
CA ILE A 3 11.79 -0.94 -6.58
C ILE A 3 12.69 0.30 -6.44
N LYS A 4 13.72 0.20 -5.59
CA LYS A 4 14.64 1.31 -5.26
C LYS A 4 15.56 1.73 -6.41
N ASN A 5 15.96 0.82 -7.31
CA ASN A 5 17.01 1.10 -8.32
C ASN A 5 16.52 1.23 -9.77
N ASN A 6 15.22 1.03 -10.05
CA ASN A 6 14.69 1.15 -11.42
C ASN A 6 13.61 2.24 -11.51
N THR A 7 13.89 3.30 -12.27
CA THR A 7 12.95 4.39 -12.56
C THR A 7 11.64 3.87 -13.18
N LEU A 8 11.74 2.85 -14.03
CA LEU A 8 10.59 2.12 -14.59
C LEU A 8 9.74 1.46 -13.49
N THR A 9 10.37 0.82 -12.50
CA THR A 9 9.64 0.18 -11.41
C THR A 9 8.91 1.19 -10.54
N ARG A 10 9.50 2.37 -10.27
CA ARG A 10 8.80 3.45 -9.54
C ARG A 10 7.63 4.04 -10.33
N HIS A 11 7.81 4.24 -11.63
CA HIS A 11 6.72 4.74 -12.47
C HIS A 11 5.56 3.74 -12.52
N THR A 12 5.85 2.47 -12.81
CA THR A 12 4.85 1.40 -12.83
C THR A 12 4.18 1.22 -11.46
N PHE A 13 4.93 1.37 -10.36
CA PHE A 13 4.39 1.29 -9.01
C PHE A 13 3.40 2.43 -8.70
N ARG A 14 3.71 3.66 -9.14
CA ARG A 14 2.80 4.82 -8.99
C ARG A 14 1.53 4.65 -9.80
N GLU A 15 1.65 4.19 -11.04
CA GLU A 15 0.48 3.89 -11.88
C GLU A 15 -0.38 2.79 -11.25
N LEU A 16 0.25 1.72 -10.73
CA LEU A 16 -0.45 0.66 -10.02
C LEU A 16 -1.17 1.19 -8.79
N LEU A 17 -0.51 2.02 -7.97
CA LEU A 17 -1.12 2.66 -6.81
C LEU A 17 -2.32 3.54 -7.18
N LEU A 18 -2.23 4.28 -8.27
CA LEU A 18 -3.31 5.12 -8.75
C LEU A 18 -4.49 4.27 -9.25
N GLN A 19 -4.24 3.27 -10.08
CA GLN A 19 -5.31 2.45 -10.69
C GLN A 19 -5.94 1.47 -9.70
N GLU A 20 -5.13 0.80 -8.89
CA GLU A 20 -5.58 -0.30 -8.03
C GLU A 20 -6.02 0.19 -6.64
N PHE A 21 -5.39 1.26 -6.14
CA PHE A 21 -5.58 1.77 -4.79
C PHE A 21 -6.11 3.20 -4.73
N GLY A 22 -6.19 3.91 -5.87
CA GLY A 22 -6.63 5.30 -5.93
C GLY A 22 -5.64 6.30 -5.32
N ILE A 23 -4.36 5.91 -5.15
CA ILE A 23 -3.35 6.74 -4.49
C ILE A 23 -2.50 7.46 -5.55
N ALA A 24 -2.73 8.77 -5.70
CA ALA A 24 -1.94 9.62 -6.57
C ALA A 24 -0.68 10.15 -5.86
N ILE A 25 0.50 9.86 -6.39
CA ILE A 25 1.78 10.34 -5.87
C ILE A 25 2.54 11.05 -6.99
N GLY A 26 3.07 12.25 -6.72
CA GLY A 26 3.88 13.00 -7.67
C GLY A 26 5.29 12.45 -7.85
N GLU A 27 5.93 12.73 -9.00
CA GLU A 27 7.26 12.18 -9.33
C GLU A 27 8.37 12.75 -8.44
N LYS A 28 8.20 14.01 -8.05
CA LYS A 28 9.11 14.72 -7.14
C LYS A 28 8.85 14.38 -5.67
N GLU A 29 7.85 13.56 -5.37
CA GLU A 29 7.44 13.21 -4.00
C GLU A 29 8.08 11.88 -3.56
N SER A 30 9.42 11.83 -3.60
CA SER A 30 10.19 10.65 -3.24
C SER A 30 9.80 10.09 -1.87
N ASP A 31 9.58 10.96 -0.87
CA ASP A 31 9.19 10.57 0.49
C ASP A 31 7.86 9.81 0.51
N LYS A 32 6.90 10.23 -0.33
CA LYS A 32 5.60 9.58 -0.47
C LYS A 32 5.73 8.24 -1.18
N ILE A 33 6.61 8.13 -2.18
CA ILE A 33 6.86 6.86 -2.87
C ILE A 33 7.44 5.84 -1.88
N GLU A 34 8.43 6.24 -1.07
CA GLU A 34 9.02 5.39 -0.04
C GLU A 34 8.01 4.99 1.05
N LEU A 35 7.16 5.94 1.47
CA LEU A 35 6.08 5.63 2.39
C LEU A 35 5.09 4.63 1.79
N ALA A 36 4.67 4.82 0.55
CA ALA A 36 3.73 3.92 -0.12
C ALA A 36 4.32 2.51 -0.30
N GLU A 37 5.62 2.41 -0.63
CA GLU A 37 6.36 1.14 -0.65
C GLU A 37 6.32 0.44 0.71
N SER A 38 6.54 1.18 1.80
CA SER A 38 6.46 0.66 3.17
C SER A 38 5.03 0.30 3.61
N CYS A 39 4.03 0.89 2.98
CA CYS A 39 2.61 0.59 3.21
C CYS A 39 2.12 -0.62 2.42
N ILE A 40 2.87 -1.08 1.42
CA ILE A 40 2.55 -2.26 0.63
C ILE A 40 3.21 -3.50 1.23
N GLU A 41 2.38 -4.52 1.46
CA GLU A 41 2.86 -5.86 1.77
C GLU A 41 2.35 -6.84 0.72
N ILE A 42 3.24 -7.69 0.22
CA ILE A 42 2.93 -8.67 -0.82
C ILE A 42 2.94 -10.06 -0.19
N TYR A 43 1.83 -10.76 -0.33
CA TYR A 43 1.63 -12.11 0.15
C TYR A 43 1.40 -13.08 -1.01
N ASN A 44 1.80 -14.33 -0.84
CA ASN A 44 1.63 -15.34 -1.88
C ASN A 44 0.16 -15.77 -2.04
N SER A 45 -0.62 -15.76 -0.96
CA SER A 45 -2.03 -16.19 -0.93
C SER A 45 -2.82 -15.39 0.11
N MET A 46 -4.15 -15.42 0.04
CA MET A 46 -5.03 -14.79 1.04
C MET A 46 -4.82 -15.41 2.43
N GLU A 47 -4.60 -16.72 2.52
CA GLU A 47 -4.28 -17.41 3.78
C GLU A 47 -3.02 -16.85 4.44
N ALA A 48 -1.95 -16.64 3.66
CA ALA A 48 -0.71 -16.04 4.15
C ALA A 48 -0.93 -14.60 4.62
N PHE A 49 -1.80 -13.84 3.94
CA PHE A 49 -2.23 -12.52 4.38
C PHE A 49 -2.91 -12.58 5.75
N TYR A 50 -3.92 -13.44 5.93
CA TYR A 50 -4.64 -13.55 7.21
C TYR A 50 -3.73 -14.03 8.34
N GLU A 51 -2.83 -14.98 8.07
CA GLU A 51 -1.89 -15.49 9.08
C GLU A 51 -0.89 -14.41 9.51
N LYS A 52 -0.36 -13.63 8.56
CA LYS A 52 0.62 -12.58 8.85
C LYS A 52 0.01 -11.35 9.51
N THR A 53 -1.13 -10.91 9.00
CA THR A 53 -1.76 -9.67 9.45
C THR A 53 -2.69 -9.88 10.63
N GLY A 54 -3.17 -11.11 10.84
CA GLY A 54 -4.25 -11.38 11.78
C GLY A 54 -5.60 -10.80 11.36
N TRP A 55 -5.74 -10.31 10.12
CA TRP A 55 -6.89 -9.51 9.69
C TRP A 55 -8.23 -10.19 9.95
N ASP A 56 -8.33 -11.50 9.70
CA ASP A 56 -9.55 -12.26 9.95
C ASP A 56 -9.93 -12.35 11.44
N LYS A 57 -8.93 -12.31 12.33
CA LYS A 57 -9.16 -12.32 13.78
C LYS A 57 -9.55 -10.94 14.32
N ASP A 58 -8.89 -9.90 13.84
CA ASP A 58 -9.16 -8.51 14.26
C ASP A 58 -10.44 -7.96 13.62
N ASN A 59 -10.74 -8.34 12.38
CA ASN A 59 -11.86 -7.82 11.60
C ASN A 59 -12.63 -8.97 10.91
N PRO A 60 -13.29 -9.85 11.67
CA PRO A 60 -14.00 -11.02 11.12
C PRO A 60 -15.13 -10.63 10.16
N GLU A 61 -15.77 -9.47 10.37
CA GLU A 61 -16.82 -8.95 9.47
C GLU A 61 -16.26 -8.35 8.18
N GLN A 62 -14.97 -8.00 8.16
CA GLN A 62 -14.26 -7.38 7.03
C GLN A 62 -13.22 -8.32 6.42
N SER A 63 -13.25 -9.61 6.76
CA SER A 63 -12.33 -10.61 6.24
C SER A 63 -12.76 -11.14 4.88
N SER A 64 -13.99 -10.87 4.45
CA SER A 64 -14.51 -11.33 3.16
C SER A 64 -13.68 -10.80 1.97
N PRO A 65 -13.30 -11.65 1.01
CA PRO A 65 -12.48 -11.24 -0.13
C PRO A 65 -13.16 -10.18 -1.00
N GLU A 66 -14.49 -10.16 -1.05
CA GLU A 66 -15.26 -9.11 -1.73
C GLU A 66 -15.08 -7.75 -1.06
N TYR A 67 -15.10 -7.70 0.27
CA TYR A 67 -14.90 -6.47 1.03
C TYR A 67 -13.49 -5.92 0.83
N LEU A 68 -12.48 -6.79 0.91
CA LEU A 68 -11.08 -6.43 0.71
C LEU A 68 -10.84 -5.88 -0.71
N LYS A 69 -11.51 -6.46 -1.72
CA LYS A 69 -11.47 -5.97 -3.08
C LYS A 69 -12.26 -4.67 -3.26
N GLN A 70 -13.46 -4.54 -2.73
CA GLN A 70 -14.29 -3.35 -2.91
C GLN A 70 -13.65 -2.12 -2.25
N ASN A 71 -13.00 -2.31 -1.10
CA ASN A 71 -12.36 -1.22 -0.36
C ASN A 71 -10.92 -0.95 -0.77
N HIS A 72 -10.45 -1.52 -1.89
CA HIS A 72 -9.06 -1.36 -2.35
C HIS A 72 -8.04 -1.70 -1.26
N ILE A 73 -8.33 -2.71 -0.43
CA ILE A 73 -7.46 -3.12 0.68
C ILE A 73 -6.48 -4.18 0.16
N CYS A 74 -7.02 -5.21 -0.50
CA CYS A 74 -6.24 -6.27 -1.13
C CYS A 74 -6.56 -6.39 -2.63
N ARG A 75 -5.51 -6.51 -3.44
CA ARG A 75 -5.59 -6.72 -4.88
C ARG A 75 -4.81 -7.96 -5.28
N ASN A 76 -5.39 -8.78 -6.15
CA ASN A 76 -4.66 -9.93 -6.70
C ASN A 76 -3.99 -9.47 -7.99
N ILE A 77 -2.65 -9.41 -7.97
CA ILE A 77 -1.84 -8.96 -9.09
C ILE A 77 -0.84 -10.06 -9.38
N GLN A 78 -0.91 -10.63 -10.58
CA GLN A 78 -0.06 -11.74 -11.04
C GLN A 78 -0.07 -12.96 -10.08
N GLY A 79 -1.23 -13.27 -9.50
CA GLY A 79 -1.38 -14.41 -8.59
C GLY A 79 -0.83 -14.17 -7.17
N ARG A 80 -0.41 -12.93 -6.84
CA ARG A 80 0.00 -12.52 -5.50
C ARG A 80 -1.00 -11.54 -4.92
N ILE A 81 -1.18 -11.58 -3.61
CA ILE A 81 -2.03 -10.66 -2.87
C ILE A 81 -1.22 -9.44 -2.46
N TRP A 82 -1.56 -8.30 -3.01
CA TRP A 82 -1.00 -7.01 -2.66
C TRP A 82 -1.94 -6.34 -1.67
N TYR A 83 -1.46 -6.13 -0.46
CA TYR A 83 -2.16 -5.42 0.59
C TYR A 83 -1.60 -4.02 0.72
N PHE A 84 -2.47 -3.01 0.71
CA PHE A 84 -2.09 -1.63 0.98
C PHE A 84 -2.69 -1.15 2.29
N SER A 85 -1.83 -0.84 3.26
CA SER A 85 -2.28 -0.33 4.55
C SER A 85 -2.57 1.17 4.47
N ARG A 86 -3.85 1.53 4.26
CA ARG A 86 -4.28 2.93 4.27
C ARG A 86 -4.02 3.64 5.59
N ILE A 87 -4.13 2.94 6.71
CA ILE A 87 -3.84 3.51 8.03
C ILE A 87 -2.39 3.97 8.11
N ARG A 88 -1.43 3.09 7.75
CA ARG A 88 0.00 3.45 7.72
C ARG A 88 0.27 4.59 6.74
N TRP A 89 -0.43 4.61 5.62
CA TRP A 89 -0.31 5.68 4.62
C TRP A 89 -0.77 7.04 5.17
N GLU A 90 -1.95 7.09 5.79
CA GLU A 90 -2.49 8.33 6.36
C GLU A 90 -1.65 8.82 7.55
N GLU A 91 -1.24 7.92 8.44
CA GLU A 91 -0.36 8.25 9.57
C GLU A 91 1.02 8.74 9.09
N GLY A 92 1.60 8.05 8.11
CA GLY A 92 2.87 8.44 7.51
C GLY A 92 2.79 9.77 6.77
N LEU A 93 1.72 10.03 6.02
CA LEU A 93 1.46 11.32 5.37
C LEU A 93 1.38 12.43 6.40
N LYS A 94 0.65 12.22 7.49
CA LYS A 94 0.51 13.21 8.56
C LYS A 94 1.86 13.54 9.19
N ARG A 95 2.72 12.54 9.41
CA ARG A 95 4.11 12.74 9.87
C ARG A 95 4.94 13.51 8.86
N LEU A 96 4.92 13.10 7.59
CA LEU A 96 5.66 13.78 6.52
C LEU A 96 5.27 15.26 6.38
N LEU A 97 3.98 15.58 6.50
CA LEU A 97 3.48 16.95 6.46
C LEU A 97 3.96 17.75 7.68
N ALA A 98 3.84 17.18 8.88
CA ALA A 98 4.32 17.81 10.12
C ALA A 98 5.84 18.08 10.10
N GLU A 99 6.63 17.14 9.57
CA GLU A 99 8.09 17.32 9.43
C GLU A 99 8.45 18.43 8.43
N LYS A 100 7.64 18.63 7.38
CA LYS A 100 7.83 19.72 6.42
C LYS A 100 7.43 21.08 7.00
N GLU A 101 6.37 21.14 7.81
CA GLU A 101 5.97 22.36 8.52
C GLU A 101 6.98 22.78 9.60
N THR A 102 7.65 21.82 10.25
CA THR A 102 8.64 22.12 11.30
C THR A 102 9.99 22.58 10.74
N LYS A 103 10.26 22.34 9.44
CA LYS A 103 11.50 22.75 8.77
C LYS A 103 11.38 24.08 8.02
N ASN A 104 10.23 24.75 8.11
CA ASN A 104 9.94 25.99 7.39
C ASN A 104 9.85 27.22 8.31
#